data_AF-A0A9P0JMQ0-F1
#
_entry.id   AF-A0A9P0JMQ0-F1
#
_cell.length_a   1.000
_cell.length_b   1.000
_cell.length_c   1.000
_cell.angle_alpha   90.00
_cell.angle_beta   90.00
_cell.angle_gamma   90.00
#
_symmetry.space_group_name_H-M   'P 1'
#
loop_
_entity.id
_entity.type
_entity.pdbx_description
1 polymer ?
#
loop_
_entity_poly.entity_id
_entity_poly.type
_entity_poly.pdbx_seq_one_letter_code
_entity_poly.pdbx_strand_id
1 'polypeptide(L)'
;MALEKYNHKQETWIGHSVHDNEATIIHHFAFHENPKSFKYPVIASGVAMSIPLIQRLMNKLKHEKLNSFTIDVAHELALFIGGEVPLKDEPTFCVQKNILCATFATEYQCCDIPMPKHSVYYAVKTCGKYHEDRVKVINETWRPHVAKIDFFSDTKDYNIPTIDIKIPNTERGHCQKSLSILHYVNKKIKNGELNAKWLVLADDDTIFSVSRLHTLLCCYDSSIPVAIGQKYGYNLLMLLCI
;
A
#
# COMPACT_ATOMS: atom_id res chain seq x y z
N MET A 1 -30.70 -12.53 -5.56
CA MET A 1 -30.07 -13.15 -4.37
C MET A 1 -29.15 -12.23 -3.56
N ALA A 2 -28.25 -11.40 -4.12
CA ALA A 2 -27.63 -10.28 -3.36
C ALA A 2 -28.19 -8.91 -3.78
N LEU A 3 -28.18 -8.63 -5.09
CA LEU A 3 -28.63 -7.34 -5.64
C LEU A 3 -30.14 -7.17 -5.70
N GLU A 4 -30.89 -8.27 -5.65
CA GLU A 4 -32.34 -8.32 -5.90
C GLU A 4 -33.18 -7.53 -4.89
N LYS A 5 -32.69 -7.38 -3.65
CA LYS A 5 -33.34 -6.59 -2.61
C LYS A 5 -33.19 -5.06 -2.80
N TYR A 6 -32.37 -4.63 -3.76
CA TYR A 6 -32.13 -3.21 -4.02
C TYR A 6 -32.88 -2.75 -5.27
N ASN A 7 -33.49 -1.55 -5.18
CA ASN A 7 -34.14 -0.93 -6.30
C ASN A 7 -33.10 -0.37 -7.28
N HIS A 8 -32.91 -1.03 -8.44
CA HIS A 8 -31.97 -0.61 -9.47
C HIS A 8 -32.24 0.79 -10.07
N LYS A 9 -33.43 1.35 -9.85
CA LYS A 9 -33.80 2.71 -10.29
C LYS A 9 -33.35 3.80 -9.31
N GLN A 10 -32.93 3.43 -8.10
CA GLN A 10 -32.40 4.36 -7.11
C GLN A 10 -30.88 4.38 -7.13
N GLU A 11 -30.30 5.50 -6.72
CA GLU A 11 -28.86 5.62 -6.50
C GLU A 11 -28.50 4.76 -5.29
N THR A 12 -27.66 3.75 -5.50
CA THR A 12 -27.26 2.82 -4.47
C THR A 12 -25.90 2.27 -4.81
N TRP A 13 -25.07 2.11 -3.79
CA TRP A 13 -23.89 1.29 -3.87
C TRP A 13 -23.76 0.46 -2.60
N ILE A 14 -23.22 -0.74 -2.78
CA ILE A 14 -23.17 -1.76 -1.75
C ILE A 14 -21.80 -2.45 -1.76
N GLY A 15 -21.44 -3.00 -0.62
CA GLY A 15 -20.24 -3.81 -0.43
C GLY A 15 -20.08 -4.17 1.04
N HIS A 16 -19.06 -4.97 1.36
CA HIS A 16 -18.70 -5.24 2.74
C HIS A 16 -18.17 -3.95 3.39
N SER A 17 -18.91 -3.37 4.33
CA SER A 17 -18.53 -2.10 4.93
C SER A 17 -17.63 -2.31 6.15
N VAL A 18 -16.56 -1.52 6.22
CA VAL A 18 -15.65 -1.45 7.38
C VAL A 18 -15.49 0.00 7.80
N HIS A 19 -14.98 0.19 9.02
CA HIS A 19 -14.59 1.49 9.55
C HIS A 19 -13.36 1.29 10.42
N ASP A 20 -12.61 2.36 10.65
CA ASP A 20 -11.48 2.31 11.56
C ASP A 20 -11.96 2.38 13.02
N ASN A 21 -11.23 1.72 13.92
CA ASN A 21 -11.50 1.84 15.35
C ASN A 21 -10.87 3.11 15.94
N GLU A 22 -9.73 3.52 15.38
CA GLU A 22 -8.94 4.69 15.73
C GLU A 22 -8.17 5.18 14.50
N ALA A 23 -7.76 6.44 14.47
CA ALA A 23 -7.01 7.00 13.35
C ALA A 23 -5.52 6.63 13.48
N THR A 24 -5.05 5.72 12.63
CA THR A 24 -3.62 5.37 12.57
C THR A 24 -2.81 6.41 11.77
N ILE A 25 -3.43 7.07 10.79
CA ILE A 25 -2.84 8.13 9.97
C ILE A 25 -3.70 9.38 10.10
N ILE A 26 -3.30 10.30 10.97
CA ILE A 26 -4.14 11.42 11.39
C ILE A 26 -4.28 12.55 10.37
N HIS A 27 -3.28 12.78 9.51
CA HIS A 27 -3.19 14.03 8.72
C HIS A 27 -3.67 13.88 7.26
N HIS A 28 -4.20 12.73 6.90
CA HIS A 28 -4.51 12.41 5.51
C HIS A 28 -5.86 11.74 5.30
N PHE A 29 -6.56 11.37 6.37
CA PHE A 29 -7.87 10.74 6.29
C PHE A 29 -8.96 11.73 6.72
N ALA A 30 -10.06 11.71 5.98
CA ALA A 30 -11.26 12.40 6.41
C ALA A 30 -11.77 11.76 7.71
N PHE A 31 -12.39 12.57 8.57
CA PHE A 31 -13.00 12.10 9.82
C PHE A 31 -12.03 11.44 10.82
N HIS A 32 -10.73 11.76 10.78
CA HIS A 32 -9.73 11.20 11.71
C HIS A 32 -10.04 11.47 13.20
N GLU A 33 -10.80 12.53 13.51
CA GLU A 33 -11.29 12.84 14.86
C GLU A 33 -12.36 11.84 15.35
N ASN A 34 -13.13 11.24 14.43
CA ASN A 34 -14.12 10.22 14.72
C ASN A 34 -14.22 9.19 13.58
N PRO A 35 -13.26 8.27 13.46
CA PRO A 35 -13.19 7.36 12.31
C PRO A 35 -14.38 6.40 12.20
N LYS A 36 -15.05 6.10 13.32
CA LYS A 36 -16.25 5.26 13.36
C LYS A 36 -17.46 5.88 12.67
N SER A 37 -17.45 7.21 12.45
CA SER A 37 -18.53 7.91 11.75
C SER A 37 -18.55 7.63 10.25
N PHE A 38 -17.46 7.07 9.71
CA PHE A 38 -17.28 6.90 8.28
C PHE A 38 -17.04 5.43 7.93
N LYS A 39 -17.73 4.96 6.89
CA LYS A 39 -17.64 3.59 6.40
C LYS A 39 -17.13 3.57 4.97
N TYR A 40 -16.24 2.63 4.69
CA TYR A 40 -15.67 2.40 3.37
C TYR A 40 -15.68 0.90 3.03
N PRO A 41 -15.66 0.51 1.75
CA PRO A 41 -15.84 -0.88 1.37
C PRO A 41 -14.52 -1.66 1.42
N VAL A 42 -14.59 -2.96 1.70
CA VAL A 42 -13.50 -3.89 1.38
C VAL A 42 -13.54 -4.15 -0.14
N ILE A 43 -12.80 -3.35 -0.91
CA ILE A 43 -12.79 -3.44 -2.39
C ILE A 43 -12.45 -4.85 -2.88
N ALA A 44 -11.55 -5.56 -2.19
CA ALA A 44 -11.16 -6.92 -2.55
C ALA A 44 -12.33 -7.93 -2.50
N SER A 45 -13.37 -7.64 -1.71
CA SER A 45 -14.61 -8.43 -1.65
C SER A 45 -15.62 -8.04 -2.74
N GLY A 46 -15.30 -7.03 -3.55
CA GLY A 46 -16.17 -6.46 -4.57
C GLY A 46 -17.00 -5.28 -4.03
N VAL A 47 -17.54 -4.51 -4.97
CA VAL A 47 -18.56 -3.48 -4.75
C VAL A 47 -19.54 -3.53 -5.92
N ALA A 48 -20.79 -3.12 -5.69
CA ALA A 48 -21.75 -2.93 -6.77
C ALA A 48 -22.40 -1.55 -6.67
N MET A 49 -22.64 -0.93 -7.82
CA MET A 49 -23.24 0.40 -7.94
C MET A 49 -24.40 0.34 -8.93
N SER A 50 -25.49 1.04 -8.64
CA SER A 50 -26.61 1.16 -9.58
C SER A 50 -26.27 2.10 -10.74
N ILE A 51 -26.89 1.87 -11.90
CA ILE A 51 -26.68 2.71 -13.09
C ILE A 51 -27.01 4.19 -12.83
N PRO A 52 -28.11 4.56 -12.12
CA PRO A 52 -28.37 5.95 -11.78
C PRO A 52 -27.20 6.61 -11.02
N LEU A 53 -26.61 5.89 -10.06
CA LEU A 53 -25.45 6.40 -9.32
C LEU A 53 -24.26 6.61 -10.26
N ILE A 54 -23.95 5.64 -11.13
CA ILE A 54 -22.86 5.78 -12.11
C ILE A 54 -23.08 7.00 -13.01
N GLN A 55 -24.29 7.21 -13.53
CA GLN A 55 -24.61 8.37 -14.37
C GLN A 55 -24.37 9.70 -13.65
N ARG A 56 -24.76 9.79 -12.37
CA ARG A 56 -24.49 10.97 -11.54
C ARG A 56 -22.99 11.19 -11.33
N LEU A 57 -22.25 10.14 -10.95
CA LEU A 57 -20.80 10.23 -10.73
C LEU A 57 -20.07 10.65 -12.01
N MET A 58 -20.50 10.18 -13.19
CA MET A 58 -19.93 10.60 -14.47
C MET A 58 -20.18 12.08 -14.79
N ASN A 59 -21.33 12.63 -14.40
CA ASN A 59 -21.57 14.06 -14.54
C ASN A 59 -20.73 14.86 -13.53
N LYS A 60 -20.59 14.40 -12.28
CA LYS A 60 -19.74 15.02 -11.26
C LYS A 60 -18.28 15.13 -11.73
N LEU A 61 -17.72 14.05 -12.28
CA LEU A 61 -16.35 14.01 -12.80
C LEU A 61 -16.08 14.92 -14.01
N LYS A 62 -17.11 15.38 -14.74
CA LYS A 62 -16.92 16.38 -15.81
C LYS A 62 -16.64 17.78 -15.27
N HIS A 63 -17.06 18.06 -14.04
CA HIS A 63 -17.04 19.40 -13.45
C HIS A 63 -16.04 19.52 -12.28
N GLU A 64 -15.69 18.40 -11.66
CA GLU A 64 -14.74 18.37 -10.54
C GLU A 64 -13.37 17.86 -10.96
N LYS A 65 -12.31 18.56 -10.52
CA LYS A 65 -10.95 18.09 -10.67
C LYS A 65 -10.63 17.13 -9.53
N LEU A 66 -10.39 15.87 -9.86
CA LEU A 66 -9.94 14.88 -8.87
C LEU A 66 -8.59 15.29 -8.28
N ASN A 67 -8.47 15.12 -6.96
CA ASN A 67 -7.18 15.23 -6.30
C ASN A 67 -6.23 14.17 -6.86
N SER A 68 -5.02 14.60 -7.22
CA SER A 68 -3.98 13.70 -7.73
C SER A 68 -3.29 12.89 -6.62
N PHE A 69 -3.63 13.18 -5.37
CA PHE A 69 -3.10 12.53 -4.18
C PHE A 69 -4.23 11.77 -3.48
N THR A 70 -4.07 10.45 -3.39
CA THR A 70 -5.06 9.50 -2.88
C THR A 70 -4.29 8.48 -2.06
N ILE A 71 -4.54 8.38 -0.76
CA ILE A 71 -3.76 7.49 0.12
C ILE A 71 -4.40 6.11 0.22
N ASP A 72 -5.71 6.07 0.43
CA ASP A 72 -6.50 4.84 0.47
C ASP A 72 -7.64 4.93 -0.55
N VAL A 73 -7.59 4.07 -1.56
CA VAL A 73 -8.56 4.05 -2.65
C VAL A 73 -9.97 3.75 -2.15
N ALA A 74 -10.13 2.87 -1.15
CA ALA A 74 -11.44 2.52 -0.60
C ALA A 74 -12.03 3.69 0.18
N HIS A 75 -11.25 4.31 1.06
CA HIS A 75 -11.67 5.46 1.84
C HIS A 75 -12.02 6.65 0.94
N GLU A 76 -11.18 6.94 -0.05
CA GLU A 76 -11.36 8.07 -0.98
C GLU A 76 -12.52 7.86 -1.94
N LEU A 77 -12.72 6.63 -2.44
CA LEU A 77 -13.91 6.28 -3.21
C LEU A 77 -15.17 6.46 -2.37
N ALA A 78 -15.14 6.01 -1.12
CA ALA A 78 -16.24 6.21 -0.18
C ALA A 78 -16.47 7.68 0.12
N LEU A 79 -15.44 8.53 0.15
CA LEU A 79 -15.59 9.96 0.42
C LEU A 79 -16.23 10.67 -0.78
N PHE A 80 -15.77 10.31 -1.99
CA PHE A 80 -16.29 10.86 -3.25
C PHE A 80 -17.78 10.55 -3.46
N ILE A 81 -18.23 9.34 -3.10
CA ILE A 81 -19.62 8.87 -3.26
C ILE A 81 -20.48 9.18 -2.01
N GLY A 82 -19.93 8.89 -0.84
CA GLY A 82 -20.61 8.76 0.45
C GLY A 82 -21.18 10.03 1.02
N GLY A 83 -20.66 11.19 0.61
CA GLY A 83 -21.22 12.49 1.00
C GLY A 83 -22.70 12.67 0.58
N GLU A 84 -23.14 11.95 -0.45
CA GLU A 84 -24.51 12.04 -0.97
C GLU A 84 -25.27 10.71 -0.89
N VAL A 85 -24.57 9.58 -1.09
CA VAL A 85 -25.17 8.24 -1.03
C VAL A 85 -24.28 7.36 -0.16
N PRO A 86 -24.65 7.08 1.10
CA PRO A 86 -23.81 6.30 2.00
C PRO A 86 -23.67 4.84 1.54
N LEU A 87 -22.52 4.23 1.84
CA LEU A 87 -22.28 2.81 1.58
C LEU A 87 -23.29 1.96 2.35
N LYS A 88 -23.99 1.08 1.64
CA LYS A 88 -24.84 0.08 2.29
C LYS A 88 -24.04 -1.20 2.49
N ASP A 89 -24.02 -1.66 3.73
CA ASP A 89 -23.41 -2.94 4.06
C ASP A 89 -24.15 -4.09 3.35
N GLU A 90 -23.39 -4.95 2.68
CA GLU A 90 -23.87 -6.17 2.07
C GLU A 90 -23.08 -7.37 2.60
N PRO A 91 -23.62 -8.12 3.59
CA PRO A 91 -22.90 -9.23 4.22
C PRO A 91 -22.57 -10.40 3.28
N THR A 92 -23.26 -10.51 2.13
CA THR A 92 -22.96 -11.53 1.12
C THR A 92 -21.71 -11.20 0.30
N PHE A 93 -21.17 -9.98 0.43
CA PHE A 93 -19.84 -9.64 -0.06
C PHE A 93 -18.89 -9.92 1.10
N CYS A 94 -18.10 -10.98 0.98
CA CYS A 94 -17.39 -11.53 2.13
C CYS A 94 -15.90 -11.25 2.07
N VAL A 95 -15.27 -11.08 3.25
CA VAL A 95 -13.80 -11.03 3.35
C VAL A 95 -13.19 -12.42 3.18
N GLN A 96 -13.89 -13.46 3.61
CA GLN A 96 -13.46 -14.86 3.51
C GLN A 96 -14.51 -15.69 2.79
N LYS A 97 -14.08 -16.79 2.16
CA LYS A 97 -14.98 -17.70 1.45
C LYS A 97 -15.97 -18.35 2.42
N ASN A 98 -17.26 -18.21 2.13
CA ASN A 98 -18.36 -18.87 2.83
C ASN A 98 -19.46 -19.26 1.82
N ILE A 99 -20.27 -20.27 2.13
CA ILE A 99 -21.35 -20.77 1.28
C ILE A 99 -22.42 -19.70 0.97
N LEU A 100 -22.60 -18.73 1.86
CA LEU A 100 -23.57 -17.63 1.70
C LEU A 100 -23.00 -16.43 0.92
N CYS A 101 -21.74 -16.49 0.48
CA CYS A 101 -21.09 -15.38 -0.21
C CYS A 101 -21.48 -15.33 -1.68
N ALA A 102 -21.95 -14.15 -2.11
CA ALA A 102 -22.08 -13.81 -3.52
C ALA A 102 -20.71 -13.50 -4.15
N THR A 103 -19.84 -12.83 -3.40
CA THR A 103 -18.46 -12.50 -3.76
C THR A 103 -17.55 -12.68 -2.55
N PHE A 104 -16.27 -12.97 -2.77
CA PHE A 104 -15.30 -13.04 -1.68
C PHE A 104 -13.90 -12.68 -2.17
N ALA A 105 -13.09 -12.12 -1.27
CA ALA A 105 -11.68 -11.90 -1.54
C ALA A 105 -10.95 -13.25 -1.64
N THR A 106 -10.20 -13.45 -2.72
CA THR A 106 -9.37 -14.65 -2.87
C THR A 106 -8.02 -14.41 -2.23
N GLU A 107 -7.52 -15.42 -1.53
CA GLU A 107 -6.16 -15.39 -1.03
C GLU A 107 -5.19 -15.46 -2.21
N TYR A 108 -4.14 -14.66 -2.13
CA TYR A 108 -3.08 -14.69 -3.12
C TYR A 108 -2.32 -16.02 -3.04
N GLN A 109 -2.27 -16.75 -4.15
CA GLN A 109 -1.52 -17.99 -4.28
C GLN A 109 -0.26 -17.76 -5.12
N CYS A 110 0.84 -18.37 -4.70
CA CYS A 110 2.08 -18.33 -5.46
C CYS A 110 1.91 -19.07 -6.79
N CYS A 111 2.40 -18.48 -7.89
CA CYS A 111 2.39 -19.10 -9.21
C CYS A 111 3.40 -20.25 -9.32
N ASP A 112 4.50 -20.17 -8.56
CA ASP A 112 5.60 -21.13 -8.57
C ASP A 112 6.09 -21.41 -7.14
N ILE A 113 7.40 -21.27 -6.90
CA ILE A 113 8.05 -21.49 -5.60
C ILE A 113 8.26 -20.11 -4.94
N PRO A 114 7.88 -19.93 -3.66
CA PRO A 114 8.13 -18.68 -2.94
C PRO A 114 9.60 -18.26 -3.01
N MET A 115 9.85 -16.96 -3.12
CA MET A 115 11.21 -16.47 -3.27
C MET A 115 12.13 -16.89 -2.11
N PRO A 116 13.37 -17.33 -2.37
CA PRO A 116 14.33 -17.58 -1.29
C PRO A 116 14.69 -16.27 -0.56
N LYS A 117 14.89 -16.34 0.76
CA LYS A 117 15.26 -15.17 1.59
C LYS A 117 16.47 -14.41 1.05
N HIS A 118 17.50 -15.12 0.58
CA HIS A 118 18.72 -14.50 0.05
C HIS A 118 18.54 -13.88 -1.34
N SER A 119 17.43 -14.12 -2.04
CA SER A 119 17.17 -13.53 -3.35
C SER A 119 16.57 -12.12 -3.27
N VAL A 120 16.20 -11.66 -2.08
CA VAL A 120 15.58 -10.34 -1.86
C VAL A 120 16.50 -9.50 -0.97
N TYR A 121 16.74 -8.26 -1.39
CA TYR A 121 17.48 -7.26 -0.63
C TYR A 121 16.54 -6.14 -0.18
N TYR A 122 16.57 -5.80 1.10
CA TYR A 122 15.72 -4.81 1.73
C TYR A 122 16.52 -3.54 2.01
N ALA A 123 16.08 -2.42 1.47
CA ALA A 123 16.63 -1.09 1.74
C ALA A 123 15.60 -0.28 2.53
N VAL A 124 15.90 0.01 3.79
CA VAL A 124 15.02 0.79 4.66
C VAL A 124 15.53 2.23 4.73
N LYS A 125 14.72 3.19 4.32
CA LYS A 125 15.00 4.63 4.51
C LYS A 125 14.65 5.00 5.95
N THR A 126 15.52 5.75 6.61
CA THR A 126 15.28 6.32 7.92
C THR A 126 16.02 7.66 8.09
N CYS A 127 16.02 8.21 9.29
CA CYS A 127 16.87 9.32 9.68
C CYS A 127 17.26 9.19 11.16
N GLY A 128 18.28 9.95 11.59
CA GLY A 128 18.81 9.88 12.95
C GLY A 128 17.76 10.03 14.06
N LYS A 129 16.66 10.74 13.79
CA LYS A 129 15.52 10.89 14.72
C LYS A 129 14.87 9.54 15.06
N TYR A 130 14.85 8.60 14.10
CA TYR A 130 14.01 7.40 14.18
C TYR A 130 14.76 6.10 14.47
N HIS A 131 16.05 6.18 14.80
CA HIS A 131 16.86 4.99 15.07
C HIS A 131 16.38 4.23 16.31
N GLU A 132 16.03 4.93 17.39
CA GLU A 132 15.67 4.30 18.67
C GLU A 132 14.17 3.94 18.79
N ASP A 133 13.30 4.46 17.91
CA ASP A 133 11.86 4.21 17.94
C ASP A 133 11.39 3.29 16.79
N ARG A 134 11.39 3.75 15.54
CA ARG A 134 10.80 3.06 14.39
C ARG A 134 11.68 1.92 13.91
N VAL A 135 12.99 2.15 13.85
CA VAL A 135 13.93 1.08 13.48
C VAL A 135 13.94 -0.04 14.51
N LYS A 136 13.74 0.28 15.80
CA LYS A 136 13.54 -0.72 16.85
C LYS A 136 12.32 -1.61 16.54
N VAL A 137 11.19 -1.03 16.15
CA VAL A 137 10.00 -1.79 15.73
C VAL A 137 10.31 -2.72 14.55
N ILE A 138 11.04 -2.24 13.54
CA ILE A 138 11.47 -3.10 12.42
C ILE A 138 12.32 -4.27 12.90
N ASN A 139 13.29 -4.01 13.79
CA ASN A 139 14.17 -5.03 14.37
C ASN A 139 13.40 -6.10 15.15
N GLU A 140 12.33 -5.71 15.85
CA GLU A 140 11.49 -6.59 16.66
C GLU A 140 10.38 -7.31 15.86
N THR A 141 10.07 -6.85 14.64
CA THR A 141 8.95 -7.38 13.82
C THR A 141 9.42 -8.17 12.61
N TRP A 142 9.67 -7.50 11.46
CA TRP A 142 9.87 -8.18 10.18
C TRP A 142 11.33 -8.41 9.82
N ARG A 143 12.28 -7.68 10.44
CA ARG A 143 13.72 -7.88 10.20
C ARG A 143 14.20 -9.32 10.47
N PRO A 144 13.79 -10.01 11.56
CA PRO A 144 14.25 -11.39 11.81
C PRO A 144 13.91 -12.38 10.69
N HIS A 145 12.98 -12.02 9.80
CA HIS A 145 12.52 -12.85 8.71
C HIS A 145 13.25 -12.61 7.39
N VAL A 146 14.10 -11.58 7.27
CA VAL A 146 14.85 -11.24 6.05
C VAL A 146 16.32 -11.64 6.15
N ALA A 147 16.97 -11.93 5.01
CA ALA A 147 18.38 -12.32 4.99
C ALA A 147 19.36 -11.18 4.66
N LYS A 148 18.92 -10.16 3.91
CA LYS A 148 19.77 -9.06 3.44
C LYS A 148 19.03 -7.74 3.62
N ILE A 149 19.48 -6.91 4.54
CA ILE A 149 18.86 -5.63 4.87
C ILE A 149 19.92 -4.62 5.24
N ASP A 150 19.79 -3.40 4.71
CA ASP A 150 20.57 -2.24 5.15
C ASP A 150 19.62 -1.07 5.48
N PHE A 151 20.00 -0.28 6.48
CA PHE A 151 19.29 0.95 6.87
C PHE A 151 20.03 2.16 6.30
N PHE A 152 19.34 3.00 5.56
CA PHE A 152 19.90 4.18 4.91
C PHE A 152 19.43 5.43 5.65
N SER A 153 20.40 6.16 6.21
CA SER A 153 20.13 7.29 7.10
C SER A 153 20.97 8.51 6.71
N ASP A 154 20.64 9.66 7.29
CA ASP A 154 21.43 10.90 7.22
C ASP A 154 22.55 10.94 8.27
N THR A 155 22.56 10.01 9.23
CA THR A 155 23.60 9.87 10.24
C THR A 155 24.05 8.42 10.39
N LYS A 156 25.34 8.24 10.75
CA LYS A 156 25.88 6.92 11.08
C LYS A 156 25.47 6.51 12.49
N ASP A 157 25.05 5.26 12.61
CA ASP A 157 24.79 4.60 13.88
C ASP A 157 25.48 3.23 13.87
N TYR A 158 26.24 2.95 14.93
CA TYR A 158 26.96 1.68 15.06
C TYR A 158 26.12 0.59 15.75
N ASN A 159 25.11 0.98 16.51
CA ASN A 159 24.19 0.05 17.17
C ASN A 159 23.20 -0.55 16.17
N ILE A 160 22.83 0.25 15.18
CA ILE A 160 22.03 -0.16 14.02
C ILE A 160 22.86 0.19 12.80
N PRO A 161 23.64 -0.74 12.20
CA PRO A 161 24.56 -0.39 11.11
C PRO A 161 23.84 0.35 9.98
N THR A 162 23.97 1.68 9.96
CA THR A 162 23.37 2.54 8.95
C THR A 162 24.39 2.90 7.89
N ILE A 163 23.90 3.05 6.66
CA ILE A 163 24.63 3.59 5.53
C ILE A 163 24.24 5.06 5.43
N ASP A 164 25.20 5.93 5.76
CA ASP A 164 25.09 7.36 5.55
C ASP A 164 25.15 7.69 4.06
N ILE A 165 23.99 8.09 3.50
CA ILE A 165 23.86 8.49 2.09
C ILE A 165 24.21 9.96 1.85
N LYS A 166 24.65 10.69 2.88
CA LYS A 166 25.04 12.11 2.87
C LYS A 166 23.95 13.04 2.32
N ILE A 167 22.70 12.65 2.48
CA ILE A 167 21.54 13.45 2.11
C ILE A 167 20.86 13.88 3.41
N PRO A 168 20.80 15.18 3.71
CA PRO A 168 20.18 15.66 4.94
C PRO A 168 18.69 15.30 4.97
N ASN A 169 18.14 15.14 6.17
CA ASN A 169 16.70 14.99 6.31
C ASN A 169 15.97 16.28 5.92
N THR A 170 14.95 16.17 5.07
CA THR A 170 14.13 17.28 4.61
C THR A 170 12.65 16.92 4.70
N GLU A 171 11.78 17.90 4.95
CA GLU A 171 10.32 17.71 4.94
C GLU A 171 9.75 17.55 3.52
N ARG A 172 10.53 17.91 2.48
CA ARG A 172 10.20 17.75 1.06
C ARG A 172 11.42 17.25 0.30
N GLY A 173 11.23 16.39 -0.71
CA GLY A 173 12.33 15.89 -1.56
C GLY A 173 12.87 14.50 -1.21
N HIS A 174 12.04 13.62 -0.62
CA HIS A 174 12.40 12.21 -0.33
C HIS A 174 12.90 11.43 -1.57
N CYS A 175 12.52 11.87 -2.77
CA CYS A 175 13.03 11.37 -4.05
C CYS A 175 14.55 11.18 -4.11
N GLN A 176 15.31 12.14 -3.56
CA GLN A 176 16.77 12.12 -3.67
C GLN A 176 17.37 10.98 -2.85
N LYS A 177 16.80 10.68 -1.68
CA LYS A 177 17.21 9.53 -0.85
C LYS A 177 16.97 8.22 -1.60
N SER A 178 15.78 8.04 -2.16
CA SER A 178 15.43 6.85 -2.96
C SER A 178 16.39 6.66 -4.15
N LEU A 179 16.66 7.71 -4.92
CA LEU A 179 17.58 7.65 -6.05
C LEU A 179 19.02 7.29 -5.64
N SER A 180 19.50 7.84 -4.52
CA SER A 180 20.82 7.50 -3.99
C SER A 180 20.93 6.06 -3.51
N ILE A 181 19.87 5.52 -2.91
CA ILE A 181 19.80 4.10 -2.54
C ILE A 181 19.87 3.23 -3.80
N LEU A 182 19.11 3.56 -4.85
CA LEU A 182 19.15 2.82 -6.11
C LEU A 182 20.55 2.85 -6.74
N HIS A 183 21.21 4.01 -6.72
CA HIS A 183 22.59 4.13 -7.20
C HIS A 183 23.56 3.26 -6.39
N TYR A 184 23.44 3.29 -5.07
CA TYR A 184 24.25 2.49 -4.15
C TYR A 184 24.06 0.98 -4.39
N VAL A 185 22.82 0.52 -4.47
CA VAL A 185 22.48 -0.89 -4.72
C VAL A 185 23.02 -1.34 -6.08
N ASN A 186 22.83 -0.54 -7.13
CA ASN A 186 23.36 -0.84 -8.45
C ASN A 186 24.89 -0.96 -8.45
N LYS A 187 25.60 -0.12 -7.68
CA LYS A 187 27.05 -0.22 -7.52
C LYS A 187 27.46 -1.53 -6.86
N LYS A 188 26.79 -1.96 -5.77
CA LYS A 188 27.08 -3.26 -5.11
C LYS A 188 26.84 -4.44 -6.04
N ILE A 189 25.78 -4.41 -6.84
CA ILE A 189 25.49 -5.46 -7.83
C ILE A 189 26.61 -5.53 -8.87
N LYS A 190 27.01 -4.38 -9.46
CA LYS A 190 28.08 -4.33 -10.47
C LYS A 190 29.44 -4.79 -9.95
N ASN A 191 29.73 -4.53 -8.68
CA ASN A 191 30.96 -4.96 -8.03
C ASN A 191 30.94 -6.44 -7.57
N GLY A 192 29.82 -7.15 -7.73
CA GLY A 192 29.66 -8.52 -7.23
C GLY A 192 29.50 -8.62 -5.71
N GLU A 193 29.31 -7.50 -5.01
CA GLU A 193 29.12 -7.41 -3.56
C GLU A 193 27.70 -7.77 -3.12
N LEU A 194 26.72 -7.65 -4.03
CA LEU A 194 25.33 -7.98 -3.79
C LEU A 194 24.77 -8.88 -4.90
N ASN A 195 24.42 -10.11 -4.55
CA ASN A 195 23.65 -11.00 -5.40
C ASN A 195 22.18 -11.03 -4.93
N ALA A 196 21.29 -10.31 -5.60
CA ALA A 196 19.86 -10.31 -5.31
C ALA A 196 19.06 -10.22 -6.62
N LYS A 197 17.87 -10.82 -6.63
CA LYS A 197 16.91 -10.75 -7.74
C LYS A 197 15.92 -9.60 -7.57
N TRP A 198 15.63 -9.23 -6.32
CA TRP A 198 14.63 -8.23 -5.98
C TRP A 198 15.19 -7.21 -4.99
N LEU A 199 14.83 -5.94 -5.19
CA LEU A 199 15.01 -4.85 -4.24
C LEU A 199 13.65 -4.48 -3.66
N VAL A 200 13.56 -4.47 -2.34
CA VAL A 200 12.42 -3.92 -1.60
C VAL A 200 12.87 -2.62 -0.97
N LEU A 201 12.28 -1.51 -1.39
CA LEU A 201 12.50 -0.19 -0.80
C LEU A 201 11.35 0.10 0.17
N ALA A 202 11.66 0.37 1.44
CA ALA A 202 10.69 0.63 2.50
C ALA A 202 11.06 1.87 3.31
N ASP A 203 10.07 2.49 3.95
CA ASP A 203 10.26 3.51 4.97
C ASP A 203 10.36 2.87 6.37
N ASP A 204 10.86 3.61 7.35
CA ASP A 204 11.03 3.13 8.72
C ASP A 204 9.70 2.91 9.48
N ASP A 205 8.60 3.45 8.98
CA ASP A 205 7.23 3.22 9.47
C ASP A 205 6.45 2.18 8.62
N THR A 206 7.14 1.44 7.75
CA THR A 206 6.52 0.37 6.95
C THR A 206 6.51 -0.96 7.70
N ILE A 207 5.33 -1.60 7.79
CA ILE A 207 5.16 -2.98 8.26
C ILE A 207 4.54 -3.86 7.16
N PHE A 208 5.10 -5.06 6.96
CA PHE A 208 4.53 -6.05 6.03
C PHE A 208 4.93 -7.48 6.40
N SER A 209 4.19 -8.44 5.84
CA SER A 209 4.51 -9.87 5.95
C SER A 209 5.56 -10.26 4.90
N VAL A 210 6.76 -10.60 5.37
CA VAL A 210 7.87 -11.08 4.51
C VAL A 210 7.46 -12.34 3.73
N SER A 211 6.76 -13.28 4.36
CA SER A 211 6.31 -14.52 3.70
C SER A 211 5.32 -14.24 2.56
N ARG A 212 4.35 -13.34 2.78
CA ARG A 212 3.39 -12.95 1.75
C ARG A 212 4.05 -12.16 0.62
N LEU A 213 5.02 -11.30 0.94
CA LEU A 213 5.81 -10.62 -0.10
C LEU A 213 6.59 -11.62 -0.96
N HIS A 214 7.25 -12.60 -0.35
CA HIS A 214 7.97 -13.65 -1.08
C HIS A 214 7.05 -14.53 -1.94
N THR A 215 5.81 -14.73 -1.48
CA THR A 215 4.75 -15.39 -2.25
C THR A 215 4.33 -14.51 -3.43
N LEU A 216 4.13 -13.20 -3.24
CA LEU A 216 3.82 -12.26 -4.31
C LEU A 216 4.89 -12.25 -5.41
N LEU A 217 6.16 -12.19 -5.02
CA LEU A 217 7.27 -12.09 -5.96
C LEU A 217 7.45 -13.34 -6.83
N CYS A 218 6.89 -14.50 -6.46
CA CYS A 218 7.06 -15.72 -7.25
C CYS A 218 6.27 -15.72 -8.56
N CYS A 219 5.29 -14.83 -8.73
CA CYS A 219 4.53 -14.71 -9.97
C CYS A 219 5.16 -13.74 -10.98
N TYR A 220 6.31 -13.14 -10.67
CA TYR A 220 6.94 -12.14 -11.52
C TYR A 220 8.33 -12.59 -11.95
N ASP A 221 8.63 -12.42 -13.25
CA ASP A 221 9.95 -12.69 -13.79
C ASP A 221 10.93 -11.56 -13.43
N SER A 222 11.89 -11.87 -12.55
CA SER A 222 12.93 -10.93 -12.14
C SER A 222 13.96 -10.60 -13.23
N SER A 223 13.94 -11.31 -14.37
CA SER A 223 14.87 -11.08 -15.49
C SER A 223 14.44 -9.91 -16.39
N ILE A 224 13.19 -9.47 -16.28
CA ILE A 224 12.66 -8.32 -17.01
C ILE A 224 12.49 -7.10 -16.09
N PRO A 225 12.57 -5.87 -16.63
CA PRO A 225 12.32 -4.68 -15.83
C PRO A 225 10.88 -4.65 -15.30
N VAL A 226 10.74 -4.74 -13.98
CA VAL A 226 9.44 -4.72 -13.30
C VAL A 226 9.52 -3.92 -12.01
N ALA A 227 8.49 -3.12 -11.75
CA ALA A 227 8.28 -2.41 -10.51
C ALA A 227 6.90 -2.79 -9.96
N ILE A 228 6.85 -3.20 -8.69
CA ILE A 228 5.64 -3.63 -8.01
C ILE A 228 5.43 -2.72 -6.82
N GLY A 229 4.21 -2.21 -6.67
CA GLY A 229 3.84 -1.34 -5.57
C GLY A 229 2.41 -0.85 -5.75
N GLN A 230 1.90 -0.15 -4.74
CA GLN A 230 0.66 0.59 -4.87
C GLN A 230 0.92 1.84 -5.71
N LYS A 231 0.22 1.97 -6.84
CA LYS A 231 0.35 3.14 -7.70
C LYS A 231 -0.39 4.32 -7.08
N TYR A 232 0.35 5.35 -6.69
CA TYR A 232 -0.18 6.64 -6.23
C TYR A 232 -0.25 7.63 -7.40
N GLY A 233 -1.45 8.14 -7.71
CA GLY A 233 -1.69 9.12 -8.78
C GLY A 233 -1.71 8.53 -10.21
N TYR A 234 -2.54 9.10 -11.09
CA TYR A 234 -2.73 8.61 -12.46
C TYR A 234 -1.79 9.24 -13.52
N ASN A 235 -0.88 10.14 -13.12
CA ASN A 235 -0.01 10.86 -14.06
C ASN A 235 1.32 10.12 -14.36
N LEU A 236 1.70 10.16 -15.63
CA LEU A 236 2.70 9.36 -16.36
C LEU A 236 4.18 9.55 -15.98
N LEU A 237 4.51 9.61 -14.68
CA LEU A 237 5.86 9.34 -14.22
C LEU A 237 5.78 8.50 -12.94
N MET A 238 6.20 7.22 -13.04
CA MET A 238 6.60 6.46 -11.85
C MET A 238 7.85 7.12 -11.28
N LEU A 239 7.64 8.14 -10.45
CA LEU A 239 8.68 8.63 -9.57
C LEU A 239 8.72 7.64 -8.40
N LEU A 240 9.88 7.01 -8.19
CA LEU A 240 10.21 6.19 -7.00
C LEU A 240 10.29 7.04 -5.71
N CYS A 241 9.51 8.11 -5.67
CA CYS A 241 9.40 9.06 -4.59
C CYS A 241 8.26 8.60 -3.69
N ILE A 242 8.62 7.79 -2.70
CA ILE A 242 7.86 7.61 -1.48
C ILE A 242 8.51 8.53 -0.47
#